data_AF-A0A846CLS9-F1
#
_entry.id   AF-A0A846CLS9-F1
#
_cell.length_a   1.000
_cell.length_b   1.000
_cell.length_c   1.000
_cell.angle_alpha   90.00
_cell.angle_beta   90.00
_cell.angle_gamma   90.00
#
_symmetry.space_group_name_H-M   'P 1'
#
loop_
_entity.id
_entity.type
_entity.pdbx_description
1 polymer ?
#
loop_
_entity_poly.entity_id
_entity_poly.type
_entity_poly.pdbx_seq_one_letter_code
_entity_poly.pdbx_strand_id
1 'polypeptide(L)'
;MNYSNFIQILKDWLETLDSLITQGIEVEAVSDNKSDIELVIKAMEIGLYCFNLDISGAQKLIKPKQKHNLGVLAEIKDKYYKWLNLYTQCRIYWELNLIANFLSRMTSFCEETLHKLMGELGENYFNKNKPNNWVLNRDKIDEELVDYLITKETYNTEELKCWKAKQKGDRDYKLNNRFKQRNFVDALIQFRGDSKKIELWQTIFQSFKKLDYWVEKRNYMIHSAKGVSKARMSEILDKDRKAGIKNALVACESDQILEEIMTINRLTCQLLHKPETSFVDLNGRYYIYSDVQDFVIKKLMTDCLE
;
A
#
# COMPACT_ATOMS: atom_id res chain seq x y z
N MET A 1 10.43 -1.58 -13.52
CA MET A 1 11.52 -2.17 -12.74
C MET A 1 11.47 -3.68 -12.95
N ASN A 2 12.46 -4.26 -13.64
CA ASN A 2 12.45 -5.65 -14.07
C ASN A 2 13.47 -6.48 -13.27
N TYR A 3 13.24 -6.58 -11.95
CA TYR A 3 14.15 -7.29 -11.06
C TYR A 3 14.40 -8.74 -11.50
N SER A 4 13.39 -9.43 -12.02
CA SER A 4 13.51 -10.82 -12.47
C SER A 4 14.55 -11.01 -13.56
N ASN A 5 14.58 -10.13 -14.58
CA ASN A 5 15.54 -10.28 -15.67
C ASN A 5 16.97 -9.99 -15.21
N PHE A 6 17.16 -8.96 -14.37
CA PHE A 6 18.49 -8.67 -13.82
C PHE A 6 18.98 -9.75 -12.86
N ILE A 7 18.09 -10.31 -12.02
CA ILE A 7 18.42 -11.46 -11.18
C ILE A 7 18.88 -12.64 -12.05
N GLN A 8 18.20 -12.91 -13.17
CA GLN A 8 18.61 -13.99 -14.07
C GLN A 8 20.01 -13.74 -14.65
N ILE A 9 20.28 -12.54 -15.15
CA ILE A 9 21.61 -12.18 -15.66
C ILE A 9 22.70 -12.40 -14.61
N LEU A 10 22.46 -12.00 -13.36
CA LEU A 10 23.41 -12.20 -12.27
C LEU A 10 23.57 -13.68 -11.89
N LYS A 11 22.51 -14.49 -12.00
CA LYS A 11 22.58 -15.95 -11.81
C LYS A 11 23.40 -16.62 -12.90
N ASP A 12 23.20 -16.24 -14.17
CA ASP A 12 24.00 -16.75 -15.29
C ASP A 12 25.49 -16.38 -15.13
N TRP A 13 25.76 -15.18 -14.58
CA TRP A 13 27.13 -14.76 -14.25
C TRP A 13 27.73 -15.55 -13.07
N LEU A 14 26.95 -15.87 -12.03
CA LEU A 14 27.40 -16.76 -10.95
C LEU A 14 27.79 -18.15 -11.47
N GLU A 15 27.01 -18.72 -12.39
CA GLU A 15 27.34 -20.02 -13.01
C GLU A 15 28.68 -19.96 -13.76
N THR A 16 28.97 -18.82 -14.39
CA THR A 16 30.26 -18.59 -15.06
C THR A 16 31.40 -18.53 -14.04
N LEU A 17 31.24 -17.80 -12.94
CA LEU A 17 32.23 -17.73 -11.87
C LEU A 17 32.49 -19.11 -11.22
N ASP A 18 31.42 -19.88 -11.00
CA ASP A 18 31.53 -21.26 -10.49
C ASP A 18 32.32 -22.17 -11.43
N SER A 19 32.13 -22.00 -12.75
CA SER A 19 32.91 -22.73 -13.74
C SER A 19 34.40 -22.38 -13.68
N LEU A 20 34.74 -21.10 -13.52
CA LEU A 20 36.13 -20.62 -13.40
C LEU A 20 36.81 -21.15 -12.13
N ILE A 21 36.09 -21.11 -10.99
CA ILE A 21 36.56 -21.68 -9.72
C ILE A 21 36.81 -23.19 -9.88
N THR A 22 35.87 -23.91 -10.49
CA THR A 22 35.99 -25.37 -10.73
C THR A 22 37.16 -25.71 -11.64
N GLN A 23 37.52 -24.82 -12.56
CA GLN A 23 38.68 -24.95 -13.44
C GLN A 23 40.02 -24.62 -12.76
N GLY A 24 40.00 -24.31 -11.45
CA GLY A 24 41.21 -23.98 -10.68
C GLY A 24 41.72 -22.56 -10.91
N ILE A 25 40.91 -21.69 -11.51
CA ILE A 25 41.20 -20.26 -11.66
C ILE A 25 40.72 -19.56 -10.38
N GLU A 26 41.29 -19.93 -9.24
CA GLU A 26 41.03 -19.25 -7.96
C GLU A 26 42.04 -18.11 -7.77
N VAL A 27 41.67 -16.94 -8.27
CA VAL A 27 42.19 -15.68 -7.73
C VAL A 27 41.21 -15.29 -6.62
N GLU A 28 41.67 -14.92 -5.41
CA GLU A 28 40.78 -14.52 -4.28
C GLU A 28 39.65 -13.56 -4.72
N ALA A 29 39.95 -12.68 -5.68
CA ALA A 29 39.00 -11.79 -6.35
C ALA A 29 37.76 -12.49 -6.95
N VAL A 30 37.86 -13.72 -7.46
CA VAL A 30 36.73 -14.47 -8.04
C VAL A 30 35.76 -14.92 -6.94
N SER A 31 36.28 -15.35 -5.78
CA SER A 31 35.47 -15.76 -4.63
C SER A 31 34.77 -14.58 -3.97
N ASP A 32 35.47 -13.45 -3.83
CA ASP A 32 34.89 -12.22 -3.27
C ASP A 32 33.78 -11.65 -4.18
N ASN A 33 34.04 -11.59 -5.49
CA ASN A 33 33.02 -11.21 -6.48
C ASN A 33 31.78 -12.10 -6.41
N LYS A 34 31.96 -13.42 -6.27
CA LYS A 34 30.85 -14.37 -6.12
C LYS A 34 29.99 -14.03 -4.91
N SER A 35 30.60 -13.82 -3.73
CA SER A 35 29.89 -13.46 -2.50
C SER A 35 29.11 -12.15 -2.65
N ASP A 36 29.69 -11.15 -3.30
CA ASP A 36 29.01 -9.86 -3.49
C ASP A 36 27.86 -9.94 -4.49
N ILE A 37 28.00 -10.71 -5.57
CA ILE A 37 26.89 -10.98 -6.50
C ILE A 37 25.76 -11.76 -5.82
N GLU A 38 26.06 -12.74 -4.97
CA GLU A 38 25.05 -13.45 -4.16
C GLU A 38 24.29 -12.49 -3.25
N LEU A 39 24.97 -11.55 -2.60
CA LEU A 39 24.33 -10.51 -1.78
C LEU A 39 23.46 -9.57 -2.60
N VAL A 40 23.92 -9.18 -3.79
CA VAL A 40 23.15 -8.34 -4.73
C VAL A 40 21.87 -9.04 -5.18
N ILE A 41 21.95 -10.29 -5.64
CA ILE A 41 20.79 -11.10 -6.02
C ILE A 41 19.80 -11.15 -4.87
N LYS A 42 20.29 -11.41 -3.66
CA LYS A 42 19.45 -11.51 -2.47
C LYS A 42 18.74 -10.19 -2.13
N ALA A 43 19.43 -9.05 -2.24
CA ALA A 43 18.81 -7.73 -2.06
C ALA A 43 17.72 -7.47 -3.09
N MET A 44 17.95 -7.84 -4.36
CA MET A 44 16.96 -7.71 -5.44
C MET A 44 15.77 -8.65 -5.23
N GLU A 45 15.99 -9.87 -4.75
CA GLU A 45 14.93 -10.83 -4.41
C GLU A 45 14.07 -10.32 -3.24
N ILE A 46 14.68 -9.72 -2.21
CA ILE A 46 13.94 -9.02 -1.14
C ILE A 46 13.06 -7.91 -1.73
N GLY A 47 13.61 -7.07 -2.60
CA GLY A 47 12.86 -6.04 -3.31
C GLY A 47 11.68 -6.60 -4.11
N LEU A 48 11.89 -7.71 -4.83
CA LEU A 48 10.85 -8.40 -5.58
C LEU A 48 9.73 -8.96 -4.68
N TYR A 49 10.09 -9.61 -3.57
CA TYR A 49 9.12 -10.09 -2.58
C TYR A 49 8.30 -8.93 -2.01
N CYS A 50 8.95 -7.82 -1.64
CA CYS A 50 8.25 -6.60 -1.21
C CYS A 50 7.33 -6.06 -2.32
N PHE A 51 7.75 -6.03 -3.59
CA PHE A 51 6.91 -5.60 -4.71
C PHE A 51 5.68 -6.49 -4.92
N ASN A 52 5.81 -7.78 -4.63
CA ASN A 52 4.69 -8.73 -4.67
C ASN A 52 3.83 -8.71 -3.40
N LEU A 53 4.12 -7.82 -2.44
CA LEU A 53 3.50 -7.76 -1.10
C LEU A 53 3.71 -9.03 -0.27
N ASP A 54 4.68 -9.87 -0.63
CA ASP A 54 5.06 -11.08 0.10
C ASP A 54 6.16 -10.77 1.12
N ILE A 55 5.76 -10.12 2.20
CA ILE A 55 6.69 -9.76 3.28
C ILE A 55 7.29 -11.00 3.96
N SER A 56 6.54 -12.11 3.99
CA SER A 56 7.01 -13.37 4.57
C SER A 56 8.13 -13.99 3.73
N GLY A 57 8.02 -13.94 2.40
CA GLY A 57 9.10 -14.31 1.48
C GLY A 57 10.35 -13.46 1.68
N ALA A 58 10.20 -12.14 1.74
CA ALA A 58 11.32 -11.22 2.01
C ALA A 58 12.02 -11.52 3.34
N GLN A 59 11.26 -11.76 4.41
CA GLN A 59 11.81 -12.05 5.73
C GLN A 59 12.58 -13.39 5.79
N LYS A 60 12.16 -14.41 5.03
CA LYS A 60 12.88 -15.69 4.96
C LYS A 60 14.29 -15.55 4.39
N LEU A 61 14.52 -14.55 3.53
CA LEU A 61 15.85 -14.26 3.02
C LEU A 61 16.75 -13.61 4.09
N ILE A 62 16.20 -12.87 5.04
CA ILE A 62 16.99 -12.17 6.06
C ILE A 62 17.37 -13.13 7.20
N LYS A 63 18.46 -13.90 7.00
CA LYS A 63 19.03 -14.78 8.03
C LYS A 63 19.74 -13.96 9.13
N PRO A 64 19.61 -14.33 10.43
CA PRO A 64 20.20 -13.57 11.54
C PRO A 64 21.72 -13.31 11.40
N LYS A 65 22.46 -14.32 10.92
CA LYS A 65 23.92 -14.23 10.72
C LYS A 65 24.34 -13.28 9.58
N GLN A 66 23.42 -12.86 8.71
CA GLN A 66 23.71 -12.06 7.51
C GLN A 66 23.08 -10.65 7.56
N LYS A 67 22.56 -10.24 8.73
CA LYS A 67 21.91 -8.92 8.88
C LYS A 67 22.87 -7.76 8.61
N HIS A 68 24.12 -7.86 9.07
CA HIS A 68 25.12 -6.81 8.89
C HIS A 68 25.43 -6.55 7.40
N ASN A 69 25.45 -7.60 6.58
CA ASN A 69 25.75 -7.51 5.14
C ASN A 69 24.63 -6.89 4.31
N LEU A 70 23.39 -6.89 4.81
CA LEU A 70 22.22 -6.34 4.10
C LEU A 70 21.88 -4.91 4.54
N GLY A 71 22.57 -4.35 5.54
CA GLY A 71 22.37 -2.99 6.03
C GLY A 71 20.91 -2.67 6.33
N VAL A 72 20.40 -1.56 5.77
CA VAL A 72 19.02 -1.09 5.97
C VAL A 72 17.96 -2.10 5.49
N LEU A 73 18.28 -2.97 4.53
CA LEU A 73 17.35 -3.99 4.03
C LEU A 73 17.06 -5.07 5.08
N ALA A 74 17.95 -5.26 6.06
CA ALA A 74 17.70 -6.18 7.17
C ALA A 74 16.60 -5.70 8.13
N GLU A 75 16.29 -4.40 8.13
CA GLU A 75 15.28 -3.77 9.01
C GLU A 75 13.85 -3.90 8.47
N ILE A 76 13.66 -4.43 7.27
CA ILE A 76 12.34 -4.61 6.64
C ILE A 76 11.38 -5.40 7.55
N LYS A 77 11.89 -6.32 8.37
CA LYS A 77 11.04 -7.06 9.34
C LYS A 77 10.33 -6.13 10.31
N ASP A 78 11.02 -5.11 10.78
CA ASP A 78 10.59 -4.28 11.91
C ASP A 78 10.00 -2.93 11.44
N LYS A 79 10.31 -2.50 10.21
CA LYS A 79 9.94 -1.19 9.67
C LYS A 79 9.18 -1.23 8.35
N TYR A 80 8.48 -2.33 8.04
CA TYR A 80 7.66 -2.43 6.82
C TYR A 80 6.25 -1.84 6.98
N TYR A 81 5.93 -0.86 6.15
CA TYR A 81 4.62 -0.24 6.06
C TYR A 81 3.95 -0.57 4.73
N LYS A 82 2.95 -1.45 4.77
CA LYS A 82 2.26 -1.95 3.55
C LYS A 82 1.60 -0.83 2.74
N TRP A 83 0.98 0.16 3.38
CA TRP A 83 0.38 1.30 2.66
C TRP A 83 1.43 2.17 1.95
N LEU A 84 2.62 2.37 2.55
CA LEU A 84 3.71 3.10 1.89
C LEU A 84 4.23 2.35 0.67
N ASN A 85 4.34 1.03 0.78
CA ASN A 85 4.72 0.20 -0.35
C ASN A 85 3.67 0.26 -1.47
N LEU A 86 2.37 0.21 -1.14
CA LEU A 86 1.29 0.37 -2.12
C LEU A 86 1.32 1.75 -2.81
N TYR A 87 1.56 2.83 -2.06
CA TYR A 87 1.77 4.17 -2.62
C TYR A 87 2.95 4.18 -3.60
N THR A 88 4.06 3.58 -3.20
CA THR A 88 5.26 3.50 -4.04
C THR A 88 5.01 2.71 -5.32
N GLN A 89 4.28 1.61 -5.24
CA GLN A 89 3.84 0.86 -6.42
C GLN A 89 2.94 1.69 -7.33
N CYS A 90 2.05 2.52 -6.78
CA CYS A 90 1.22 3.42 -7.59
C CYS A 90 2.11 4.40 -8.39
N ARG A 91 3.12 5.01 -7.76
CA ARG A 91 4.07 5.88 -8.47
C ARG A 91 4.80 5.14 -9.59
N ILE A 92 5.37 3.97 -9.29
CA ILE A 92 6.10 3.15 -10.27
C ILE A 92 5.19 2.76 -11.45
N TYR A 93 3.97 2.28 -11.20
CA TYR A 93 3.05 1.90 -12.27
C TYR A 93 2.57 3.09 -13.10
N TRP A 94 2.41 4.25 -12.48
CA TRP A 94 2.04 5.48 -13.17
C TRP A 94 3.14 5.94 -14.13
N GLU A 95 4.40 5.93 -13.69
CA GLU A 95 5.57 6.28 -14.53
C GLU A 95 5.75 5.32 -15.70
N LEU A 96 5.60 4.02 -15.45
CA LEU A 96 5.71 2.97 -16.47
C LEU A 96 4.49 2.88 -17.40
N ASN A 97 3.49 3.75 -17.23
CA ASN A 97 2.23 3.74 -17.98
C ASN A 97 1.47 2.39 -17.90
N LEU A 98 1.64 1.65 -16.80
CA LEU A 98 0.97 0.38 -16.52
C LEU A 98 -0.37 0.64 -15.79
N ILE A 99 -1.30 1.27 -16.49
CA ILE A 99 -2.49 1.90 -15.87
C ILE A 99 -3.46 0.89 -15.23
N ALA A 100 -3.61 -0.32 -15.78
CA ALA A 100 -4.42 -1.35 -15.15
C ALA A 100 -3.86 -1.77 -13.77
N ASN A 101 -2.54 -1.95 -13.67
CA ASN A 101 -1.85 -2.26 -12.42
C ASN A 101 -1.93 -1.08 -11.44
N PHE A 102 -1.74 0.14 -11.93
CA PHE A 102 -1.91 1.37 -11.15
C PHE A 102 -3.29 1.45 -10.49
N LEU A 103 -4.37 1.33 -11.27
CA LEU A 103 -5.74 1.38 -10.77
C LEU A 103 -6.00 0.29 -9.72
N SER A 104 -5.47 -0.92 -9.95
CA SER A 104 -5.55 -2.00 -8.97
C SER A 104 -4.84 -1.67 -7.66
N ARG A 105 -3.62 -1.11 -7.71
CA ARG A 105 -2.86 -0.76 -6.51
C ARG A 105 -3.42 0.44 -5.78
N MET A 106 -3.98 1.42 -6.49
CA MET A 106 -4.70 2.54 -5.90
C MET A 106 -5.89 2.04 -5.06
N THR A 107 -6.68 1.10 -5.57
CA THR A 107 -7.77 0.49 -4.79
C THR A 107 -7.24 -0.18 -3.53
N SER A 108 -6.22 -1.03 -3.65
CA SER A 108 -5.60 -1.69 -2.50
C SER A 108 -5.00 -0.70 -1.50
N PHE A 109 -4.41 0.40 -1.97
CA PHE A 109 -3.90 1.48 -1.12
C PHE A 109 -5.01 2.09 -0.27
N CYS A 110 -6.15 2.39 -0.89
CA CYS A 110 -7.26 3.02 -0.17
C CYS A 110 -7.80 2.10 0.93
N GLU A 111 -8.00 0.82 0.60
CA GLU A 111 -8.48 -0.20 1.54
C GLU A 111 -7.48 -0.43 2.68
N GLU A 112 -6.19 -0.60 2.36
CA GLU A 112 -5.15 -0.82 3.36
C GLU A 112 -4.98 0.39 4.29
N THR A 113 -5.11 1.60 3.77
CA THR A 113 -5.06 2.81 4.60
C THR A 113 -6.21 2.85 5.61
N LEU A 114 -7.44 2.52 5.17
CA LEU A 114 -8.59 2.43 6.08
C LEU A 114 -8.43 1.30 7.10
N HIS A 115 -7.97 0.13 6.67
CA HIS A 115 -7.63 -0.98 7.58
C HIS A 115 -6.63 -0.55 8.64
N LYS A 116 -5.58 0.19 8.24
CA LYS A 116 -4.59 0.69 9.20
C LYS A 116 -5.19 1.66 10.20
N LEU A 117 -6.00 2.62 9.73
CA LEU A 117 -6.68 3.58 10.59
C LEU A 117 -7.62 2.89 11.57
N MET A 118 -8.42 1.92 11.11
CA MET A 118 -9.29 1.14 11.99
C MET A 118 -8.51 0.33 13.04
N GLY A 119 -7.40 -0.29 12.65
CA GLY A 119 -6.53 -1.01 13.58
C GLY A 119 -5.95 -0.08 14.64
N GLU A 120 -5.26 0.99 14.25
CA GLU A 120 -4.56 1.85 15.21
C GLU A 120 -5.51 2.72 16.05
N LEU A 121 -6.63 3.17 15.47
CA LEU A 121 -7.56 4.04 16.18
C LEU A 121 -8.63 3.26 16.91
N GLY A 122 -9.08 2.11 16.39
CA GLY A 122 -10.33 1.47 16.79
C GLY A 122 -10.24 0.00 17.20
N GLU A 123 -9.05 -0.60 17.31
CA GLU A 123 -8.88 -2.05 17.59
C GLU A 123 -9.76 -2.56 18.74
N ASN A 124 -9.90 -1.77 19.81
CA ASN A 124 -10.66 -2.16 20.99
C ASN A 124 -12.15 -2.38 20.72
N TYR A 125 -12.71 -1.79 19.67
CA TYR A 125 -14.12 -1.91 19.30
C TYR A 125 -14.44 -3.15 18.47
N PHE A 126 -13.43 -3.93 18.06
CA PHE A 126 -13.62 -5.09 17.21
C PHE A 126 -13.62 -6.42 17.98
N ASN A 127 -14.32 -7.40 17.42
CA ASN A 127 -14.35 -8.76 17.94
C ASN A 127 -13.04 -9.50 17.61
N LYS A 128 -12.19 -9.73 18.62
CA LYS A 128 -10.91 -10.43 18.51
C LYS A 128 -11.05 -11.90 18.08
N ASN A 129 -12.21 -12.53 18.28
CA ASN A 129 -12.48 -13.89 17.84
C ASN A 129 -12.78 -13.98 16.34
N LYS A 130 -12.92 -12.83 15.66
CA LYS A 130 -13.14 -12.73 14.20
C LYS A 130 -12.15 -11.71 13.59
N PRO A 131 -10.83 -11.91 13.74
CA PRO A 131 -9.81 -10.88 13.54
C PRO A 131 -9.71 -10.34 12.10
N ASN A 132 -10.27 -11.04 11.12
CA ASN A 132 -10.20 -10.65 9.71
C ASN A 132 -11.48 -10.00 9.16
N ASN A 133 -12.52 -9.84 9.98
CA ASN A 133 -13.85 -9.50 9.49
C ASN A 133 -14.36 -8.12 9.94
N TRP A 134 -13.52 -7.32 10.62
CA TRP A 134 -13.86 -5.99 11.15
C TRP A 134 -15.28 -5.95 11.73
N VAL A 135 -15.57 -6.91 12.61
CA VAL A 135 -16.88 -7.07 13.25
C VAL A 135 -16.91 -6.23 14.50
N LEU A 136 -17.85 -5.28 14.58
CA LEU A 136 -18.01 -4.46 15.78
C LEU A 136 -18.48 -5.32 16.94
N ASN A 137 -17.82 -5.15 18.09
CA ASN A 137 -18.24 -5.73 19.34
C ASN A 137 -19.18 -4.75 20.05
N ARG A 138 -20.46 -5.12 20.13
CA ARG A 138 -21.49 -4.30 20.75
C ARG A 138 -21.18 -3.96 22.20
N ASP A 139 -20.63 -4.90 22.95
CA ASP A 139 -20.35 -4.72 24.38
C ASP A 139 -19.16 -3.80 24.63
N LYS A 140 -18.39 -3.46 23.58
CA LYS A 140 -17.20 -2.61 23.68
C LYS A 140 -17.38 -1.24 23.05
N ILE A 141 -18.36 -1.07 22.16
CA ILE A 141 -18.56 0.20 21.47
C ILE A 141 -19.45 1.11 22.30
N ASP A 142 -19.04 2.38 22.40
CA ASP A 142 -19.82 3.41 23.09
C ASP A 142 -21.13 3.68 22.32
N GLU A 143 -22.26 3.80 23.03
CA GLU A 143 -23.56 4.07 22.37
C GLU A 143 -23.54 5.37 21.58
N GLU A 144 -22.88 6.40 22.10
CA GLU A 144 -22.71 7.69 21.43
C GLU A 144 -21.92 7.55 20.13
N LEU A 145 -20.84 6.74 20.12
CA LEU A 145 -20.09 6.45 18.88
C LEU A 145 -20.98 5.73 17.85
N VAL A 146 -21.87 4.84 18.30
CA VAL A 146 -22.85 4.20 17.40
C VAL A 146 -23.81 5.23 16.83
N ASP A 147 -24.24 6.21 17.61
CA ASP A 147 -25.10 7.30 17.11
C ASP A 147 -24.38 8.15 16.06
N TYR A 148 -23.12 8.52 16.29
CA TYR A 148 -22.30 9.15 15.26
C TYR A 148 -22.25 8.29 14.00
N LEU A 149 -22.00 6.98 14.12
CA LEU A 149 -21.94 6.08 12.96
C LEU A 149 -23.27 6.01 12.20
N ILE A 150 -24.41 5.98 12.91
CA ILE A 150 -25.75 6.01 12.31
C ILE A 150 -25.94 7.28 11.48
N THR A 151 -25.46 8.45 11.95
CA THR A 151 -25.57 9.70 11.16
C THR A 151 -24.74 9.69 9.88
N LYS A 152 -23.68 8.86 9.81
CA LYS A 152 -22.78 8.77 8.65
C LYS A 152 -23.20 7.66 7.67
N GLU A 153 -23.92 6.65 8.13
CA GLU A 153 -24.46 5.60 7.28
C GLU A 153 -25.60 6.12 6.40
N THR A 154 -25.43 6.00 5.10
CA THR A 154 -26.40 6.44 4.09
C THR A 154 -27.24 5.29 3.52
N TYR A 155 -26.72 4.05 3.57
CA TYR A 155 -27.36 2.90 2.91
C TYR A 155 -27.71 1.76 3.87
N ASN A 156 -27.01 1.63 5.01
CA ASN A 156 -27.19 0.52 5.95
C ASN A 156 -27.67 0.98 7.33
N THR A 157 -28.29 2.16 7.39
CA THR A 157 -28.76 2.78 8.63
C THR A 157 -29.72 1.87 9.38
N GLU A 158 -30.59 1.14 8.68
CA GLU A 158 -31.56 0.23 9.31
C GLU A 158 -30.89 -1.01 9.90
N GLU A 159 -29.92 -1.61 9.20
CA GLU A 159 -29.11 -2.73 9.70
C GLU A 159 -28.41 -2.32 11.02
N LEU A 160 -27.81 -1.12 11.03
CA LEU A 160 -27.11 -0.60 12.20
C LEU A 160 -28.06 -0.25 13.35
N LYS A 161 -29.25 0.31 13.06
CA LYS A 161 -30.29 0.59 14.07
C LYS A 161 -30.84 -0.68 14.69
N CYS A 162 -31.16 -1.71 13.89
CA CYS A 162 -31.57 -3.02 14.39
C CYS A 162 -30.47 -3.66 15.25
N TRP A 163 -29.22 -3.54 14.81
CA TRP A 163 -28.06 -3.98 15.60
C TRP A 163 -27.92 -3.20 16.91
N LYS A 164 -28.18 -1.88 16.94
CA LYS A 164 -28.20 -1.12 18.21
C LYS A 164 -29.33 -1.60 19.14
N ALA A 165 -30.51 -1.87 18.59
CA ALA A 165 -31.73 -2.20 19.33
C ALA A 165 -31.82 -3.65 19.88
N LYS A 166 -30.80 -4.50 19.66
CA LYS A 166 -30.75 -5.91 20.13
C LYS A 166 -31.97 -6.75 19.72
N GLN A 167 -32.51 -6.52 18.52
CA GLN A 167 -33.67 -7.28 18.04
C GLN A 167 -33.30 -8.75 17.74
N LYS A 168 -34.20 -9.70 18.05
CA LYS A 168 -33.99 -11.16 17.94
C LYS A 168 -33.47 -11.56 16.55
N GLY A 169 -32.34 -12.28 16.49
CA GLY A 169 -31.69 -12.72 15.24
C GLY A 169 -30.34 -12.04 14.95
N ASP A 170 -29.75 -11.38 15.96
CA ASP A 170 -28.53 -10.58 15.92
C ASP A 170 -27.46 -11.09 14.95
N ARG A 171 -27.36 -10.39 13.82
CA ARG A 171 -26.22 -10.52 12.92
C ARG A 171 -25.15 -9.55 13.37
N ASP A 172 -23.92 -10.05 13.46
CA ASP A 172 -22.72 -9.25 13.56
C ASP A 172 -22.73 -8.06 12.58
N TYR A 173 -22.53 -6.84 13.06
CA TYR A 173 -22.33 -5.70 12.16
C TYR A 173 -20.89 -5.69 11.64
N LYS A 174 -20.73 -5.89 10.32
CA LYS A 174 -19.42 -6.02 9.67
C LYS A 174 -19.10 -4.77 8.85
N LEU A 175 -17.88 -4.25 9.02
CA LEU A 175 -17.32 -3.21 8.16
C LEU A 175 -16.65 -3.83 6.92
N ASN A 176 -17.46 -4.50 6.10
CA ASN A 176 -17.01 -5.36 4.99
C ASN A 176 -16.69 -4.62 3.69
N ASN A 177 -16.82 -3.29 3.65
CA ASN A 177 -16.49 -2.49 2.48
C ASN A 177 -15.92 -1.13 2.89
N ARG A 178 -15.17 -0.50 1.99
CA ARG A 178 -14.46 0.76 2.26
C ARG A 178 -15.37 1.90 2.73
N PHE A 179 -16.63 1.94 2.29
CA PHE A 179 -17.56 3.00 2.70
C PHE A 179 -17.94 2.85 4.17
N LYS A 180 -18.33 1.64 4.60
CA LYS A 180 -18.60 1.33 6.02
C LYS A 180 -17.35 1.59 6.88
N GLN A 181 -16.17 1.18 6.41
CA GLN A 181 -14.90 1.40 7.12
C GLN A 181 -14.59 2.90 7.27
N ARG A 182 -14.73 3.68 6.19
CA ARG A 182 -14.54 5.13 6.20
C ARG A 182 -15.54 5.84 7.11
N ASN A 183 -16.80 5.44 7.09
CA ASN A 183 -17.84 5.99 7.97
C ASN A 183 -17.53 5.72 9.44
N PHE A 184 -17.02 4.52 9.75
CA PHE A 184 -16.57 4.19 11.10
C PHE A 184 -15.39 5.05 11.55
N VAL A 185 -14.36 5.22 10.71
CA VAL A 185 -13.23 6.10 11.05
C VAL A 185 -13.69 7.55 11.23
N ASP A 186 -14.60 8.04 10.39
CA ASP A 186 -15.19 9.38 10.54
C ASP A 186 -15.94 9.51 11.87
N ALA A 187 -16.86 8.59 12.17
CA ALA A 187 -17.59 8.58 13.44
C ALA A 187 -16.65 8.55 14.64
N LEU A 188 -15.60 7.71 14.59
CA LEU A 188 -14.63 7.56 15.66
C LEU A 188 -13.83 8.83 15.92
N ILE A 189 -13.41 9.54 14.87
CA ILE A 189 -12.64 10.77 15.00
C ILE A 189 -13.52 11.92 15.49
N GLN A 190 -14.76 12.02 15.01
CA GLN A 190 -15.72 13.01 15.49
C GLN A 190 -16.07 12.80 16.96
N PHE A 191 -16.36 11.55 17.35
CA PHE A 191 -16.68 11.18 18.72
C PHE A 191 -15.57 11.56 19.72
N ARG A 192 -14.30 11.42 19.32
CA ARG A 192 -13.16 11.79 20.17
C ARG A 192 -12.94 13.30 20.32
N GLY A 193 -13.52 14.13 19.45
CA GLY A 193 -13.53 15.59 19.58
C GLY A 193 -12.16 16.29 19.44
N ASP A 194 -11.10 15.60 19.04
CA ASP A 194 -9.77 16.21 18.83
C ASP A 194 -9.77 17.05 17.55
N SER A 195 -9.82 18.38 17.70
CA SER A 195 -9.97 19.33 16.58
C SER A 195 -8.88 19.18 15.52
N LYS A 196 -7.63 18.94 15.90
CA LYS A 196 -6.52 18.73 14.96
C LYS A 196 -6.70 17.44 14.18
N LYS A 197 -7.09 16.34 14.84
CA LYS A 197 -7.36 15.08 14.16
C LYS A 197 -8.57 15.16 13.25
N ILE A 198 -9.60 15.91 13.65
CA ILE A 198 -10.78 16.18 12.82
C ILE A 198 -10.38 16.91 11.54
N GLU A 199 -9.57 17.96 11.62
CA GLU A 199 -9.10 18.71 10.44
C GLU A 199 -8.28 17.84 9.48
N LEU A 200 -7.30 17.10 10.01
CA LEU A 200 -6.49 16.16 9.22
C LEU A 200 -7.38 15.12 8.54
N TRP A 201 -8.31 14.54 9.28
CA TRP A 201 -9.22 13.54 8.77
C TRP A 201 -10.17 14.08 7.71
N GLN A 202 -10.72 15.29 7.87
CA GLN A 202 -11.59 15.86 6.84
C GLN A 202 -10.86 15.98 5.51
N THR A 203 -9.59 16.38 5.52
CA THR A 203 -8.78 16.43 4.29
C THR A 203 -8.55 15.05 3.69
N ILE A 204 -8.21 14.05 4.52
CA ILE A 204 -8.09 12.64 4.10
C ILE A 204 -9.41 12.12 3.50
N PHE A 205 -10.52 12.42 4.15
CA PHE A 205 -11.86 11.98 3.78
C PHE A 205 -12.29 12.56 2.42
N GLN A 206 -12.03 13.85 2.17
CA GLN A 206 -12.28 14.45 0.86
C GLN A 206 -11.39 13.84 -0.23
N SER A 207 -10.13 13.54 0.08
CA SER A 207 -9.23 12.86 -0.86
C SER A 207 -9.76 11.47 -1.22
N PHE A 208 -10.24 10.68 -0.24
CA PHE A 208 -10.92 9.42 -0.52
C PHE A 208 -12.17 9.56 -1.39
N LYS A 209 -12.98 10.60 -1.18
CA LYS A 209 -14.16 10.86 -2.01
C LYS A 209 -13.79 11.14 -3.47
N LYS A 210 -12.73 11.94 -3.70
CA LYS A 210 -12.22 12.20 -5.05
C LYS A 210 -11.72 10.93 -5.75
N LEU A 211 -11.26 9.94 -4.99
CA LEU A 211 -10.79 8.65 -5.51
C LEU A 211 -11.90 7.60 -5.68
N ASP A 212 -13.07 7.76 -5.04
CA ASP A 212 -14.14 6.73 -5.06
C ASP A 212 -14.58 6.36 -6.47
N TYR A 213 -14.71 7.37 -7.34
CA TYR A 213 -15.05 7.15 -8.75
C TYR A 213 -14.04 6.22 -9.43
N TRP A 214 -12.74 6.48 -9.27
CA TRP A 214 -11.70 5.68 -9.90
C TRP A 214 -11.66 4.26 -9.35
N VAL A 215 -11.91 4.09 -8.05
CA VAL A 215 -12.02 2.77 -7.42
C VAL A 215 -13.20 1.97 -7.99
N GLU A 216 -14.36 2.59 -8.19
CA GLU A 216 -15.53 1.93 -8.79
C GLU A 216 -15.34 1.65 -10.27
N LYS A 217 -14.78 2.62 -11.01
CA LYS A 217 -14.60 2.54 -12.46
C LYS A 217 -13.51 1.55 -12.87
N ARG A 218 -12.59 1.23 -11.96
CA ARG A 218 -11.47 0.29 -12.16
C ARG A 218 -11.90 -1.02 -12.83
N ASN A 219 -12.94 -1.69 -12.32
CA ASN A 219 -13.40 -2.98 -12.88
C ASN A 219 -13.93 -2.80 -14.30
N TYR A 220 -14.72 -1.76 -14.55
CA TYR A 220 -15.21 -1.45 -15.91
C TYR A 220 -14.05 -1.19 -16.87
N MET A 221 -13.06 -0.41 -16.45
CA MET A 221 -11.91 -0.07 -17.29
C MET A 221 -11.05 -1.28 -17.62
N ILE A 222 -10.65 -2.05 -16.61
CA ILE A 222 -9.77 -3.22 -16.76
C ILE A 222 -10.42 -4.32 -17.62
N HIS A 223 -11.74 -4.51 -17.49
CA HIS A 223 -12.47 -5.52 -18.25
C HIS A 223 -13.08 -5.00 -19.56
N SER A 224 -12.82 -3.74 -19.94
CA SER A 224 -13.30 -3.21 -21.21
C SER A 224 -12.42 -3.68 -22.38
N ALA A 225 -13.05 -3.94 -23.53
CA ALA A 225 -12.34 -4.34 -24.76
C ALA A 225 -11.50 -3.21 -25.39
N LYS A 226 -11.51 -1.99 -24.83
CA LYS A 226 -10.86 -0.80 -25.40
C LYS A 226 -9.46 -0.53 -24.83
N GLY A 227 -8.96 -1.40 -23.96
CA GLY A 227 -7.70 -1.19 -23.25
C GLY A 227 -7.78 -0.06 -22.20
N VAL A 228 -6.70 0.12 -21.45
CA VAL A 228 -6.61 1.09 -20.34
C VAL A 228 -5.37 1.97 -20.54
N SER A 229 -5.57 3.28 -20.64
CA SER A 229 -4.50 4.28 -20.79
C SER A 229 -4.85 5.58 -20.04
N LYS A 230 -3.87 6.46 -19.81
CA LYS A 230 -4.10 7.77 -19.16
C LYS A 230 -5.11 8.62 -19.93
N ALA A 231 -4.95 8.74 -21.25
CA ALA A 231 -5.90 9.47 -22.11
C ALA A 231 -7.32 8.90 -22.00
N ARG A 232 -7.44 7.56 -21.97
CA ARG A 232 -8.73 6.89 -21.84
C ARG A 232 -9.39 7.15 -20.48
N MET A 233 -8.62 7.31 -19.41
CA MET A 233 -9.14 7.70 -18.10
C MET A 233 -9.82 9.06 -18.19
N SER A 234 -9.15 10.07 -18.77
CA SER A 234 -9.69 11.42 -18.94
C SER A 234 -10.97 11.40 -19.80
N GLU A 235 -10.96 10.71 -20.94
CA GLU A 235 -12.14 10.58 -21.81
C GLU A 235 -13.36 9.98 -21.09
N ILE A 236 -13.12 8.95 -20.26
CA ILE A 236 -14.19 8.27 -19.53
C ILE A 236 -14.76 9.20 -18.44
N LEU A 237 -13.89 9.91 -17.72
CA LEU A 237 -14.31 10.88 -16.71
C LEU A 237 -15.15 12.01 -17.33
N ASP A 238 -14.68 12.60 -18.44
CA ASP A 238 -15.40 13.67 -19.14
C ASP A 238 -16.77 13.22 -19.61
N LYS A 239 -16.85 12.01 -20.17
CA LYS A 239 -18.11 11.43 -20.61
C LYS A 239 -19.08 11.26 -19.42
N ASP A 240 -18.61 10.68 -18.32
CA ASP A 240 -19.43 10.38 -17.15
C ASP A 240 -19.87 11.66 -16.43
N ARG A 241 -19.04 12.71 -16.41
CA ARG A 241 -19.40 14.05 -15.91
C ARG A 241 -20.49 14.70 -16.74
N LYS A 242 -20.35 14.67 -18.09
CA LYS A 242 -21.40 15.17 -19.00
C LYS A 242 -22.71 14.42 -18.85
N ALA A 243 -22.66 13.14 -18.48
CA ALA A 243 -23.83 12.32 -18.19
C ALA A 243 -24.40 12.55 -16.77
N GLY A 244 -23.80 13.41 -15.94
CA GLY A 244 -24.28 13.71 -14.59
C GLY A 244 -24.09 12.60 -13.57
N ILE A 245 -23.13 11.68 -13.79
CA ILE A 245 -22.86 10.60 -12.84
C ILE A 245 -22.30 11.20 -11.54
N LYS A 246 -23.04 11.06 -10.43
CA LYS A 246 -22.77 11.72 -9.15
C LYS A 246 -21.31 11.61 -8.68
N ASN A 247 -20.73 10.41 -8.70
CA ASN A 247 -19.34 10.20 -8.26
C ASN A 247 -18.31 10.81 -9.23
N ALA A 248 -18.63 10.91 -10.52
CA ALA A 248 -17.74 11.52 -11.52
C ALA A 248 -17.63 13.05 -11.34
N LEU A 249 -18.70 13.69 -10.84
CA LEU A 249 -18.72 15.14 -10.58
C LEU A 249 -17.78 15.57 -9.46
N VAL A 250 -17.47 14.67 -8.52
CA VAL A 250 -16.57 14.93 -7.39
C VAL A 250 -15.19 14.29 -7.56
N ALA A 251 -14.98 13.53 -8.64
CA ALA A 251 -13.73 12.86 -8.91
C ALA A 251 -12.62 13.85 -9.27
N CYS A 252 -11.40 13.59 -8.81
CA CYS A 252 -10.22 14.30 -9.31
C CYS A 252 -9.91 13.91 -10.75
N GLU A 253 -9.14 14.76 -11.45
CA GLU A 253 -8.59 14.40 -12.76
C GLU A 253 -7.66 13.20 -12.67
N SER A 254 -7.48 12.51 -13.80
CA SER A 254 -6.66 11.30 -13.86
C SER A 254 -5.20 11.54 -13.44
N ASP A 255 -4.64 12.69 -13.79
CA ASP A 255 -3.27 13.11 -13.45
C ASP A 255 -3.11 13.55 -11.99
N GLN A 256 -4.20 13.94 -11.34
CA GLN A 256 -4.24 14.33 -9.92
C GLN A 256 -4.36 13.15 -8.96
N ILE A 257 -4.64 11.93 -9.45
CA ILE A 257 -4.83 10.75 -8.59
C ILE A 257 -3.63 10.53 -7.65
N LEU A 258 -2.40 10.66 -8.15
CA LEU A 258 -1.20 10.47 -7.33
C LEU A 258 -1.08 11.53 -6.23
N GLU A 259 -1.50 12.77 -6.48
CA GLU A 259 -1.50 13.85 -5.48
C GLU A 259 -2.49 13.56 -4.34
N GLU A 260 -3.67 13.04 -4.68
CA GLU A 260 -4.67 12.63 -3.68
C GLU A 260 -4.18 11.44 -2.85
N ILE A 261 -3.53 10.44 -3.48
CA ILE A 261 -2.91 9.31 -2.77
C ILE A 261 -1.78 9.80 -1.85
N MET A 262 -0.92 10.70 -2.32
CA MET A 262 0.15 11.30 -1.53
C MET A 262 -0.42 12.07 -0.33
N THR A 263 -1.49 12.84 -0.54
CA THR A 263 -2.18 13.59 0.51
C THR A 263 -2.73 12.66 1.59
N ILE A 264 -3.45 11.60 1.19
CA ILE A 264 -3.94 10.56 2.11
C ILE A 264 -2.79 9.98 2.92
N ASN A 265 -1.69 9.61 2.26
CA ASN A 265 -0.55 8.96 2.89
C ASN A 265 0.13 9.88 3.92
N ARG A 266 0.48 11.11 3.51
CA ARG A 266 1.14 12.11 4.38
C ARG A 266 0.30 12.41 5.61
N LEU A 267 -0.97 12.73 5.41
CA LEU A 267 -1.85 13.10 6.52
C LEU A 267 -2.21 11.89 7.40
N THR A 268 -2.25 10.68 6.86
CA THR A 268 -2.41 9.45 7.66
C THR A 268 -1.20 9.24 8.58
N CYS A 269 0.02 9.46 8.09
CA CYS A 269 1.21 9.40 8.94
C CYS A 269 1.14 10.42 10.07
N GLN A 270 0.75 11.66 9.78
CA GLN A 270 0.55 12.71 10.79
C GLN A 270 -0.54 12.33 11.81
N LEU A 271 -1.69 11.84 11.32
CA LEU A 271 -2.82 11.43 12.17
C LEU A 271 -2.45 10.30 13.14
N LEU A 272 -1.63 9.35 12.68
CA LEU A 272 -1.18 8.20 13.45
C LEU A 272 0.14 8.41 14.18
N HIS A 273 0.70 9.63 14.15
CA HIS A 273 2.03 9.95 14.71
C HIS A 273 3.12 8.96 14.26
N LYS A 274 3.02 8.48 13.01
CA LYS A 274 4.07 7.67 12.39
C LYS A 274 5.14 8.63 11.84
N PRO A 275 6.41 8.22 11.81
CA PRO A 275 7.47 9.06 11.24
C PRO A 275 7.05 9.55 9.85
N GLU A 276 7.23 10.84 9.60
CA GLU A 276 7.06 11.43 8.27
C GLU A 276 8.02 10.69 7.35
N THR A 277 7.49 9.73 6.59
CA THR A 277 8.38 8.90 5.80
C THR A 277 8.86 9.75 4.65
N SER A 278 10.17 9.99 4.57
CA SER A 278 10.88 10.73 3.50
C SER A 278 10.58 10.22 2.08
N PHE A 279 9.79 9.16 1.97
CA PHE A 279 9.30 8.53 0.75
C PHE A 279 7.95 9.08 0.27
N VAL A 280 7.25 9.93 1.05
CA VAL A 280 5.94 10.52 0.68
C VAL A 280 6.12 11.85 -0.05
N ASP A 281 6.65 11.75 -1.25
CA ASP A 281 6.80 12.84 -2.22
C ASP A 281 6.68 12.24 -3.63
N LEU A 282 6.12 12.98 -4.58
CA LEU A 282 6.01 12.54 -5.98
C LEU A 282 7.37 12.43 -6.66
N ASN A 283 8.34 13.24 -6.24
CA ASN A 283 9.71 13.24 -6.76
C ASN A 283 10.73 12.64 -5.78
N GLY A 284 10.26 12.15 -4.62
CA GLY A 284 11.12 11.60 -3.58
C GLY A 284 11.56 10.17 -3.86
N ARG A 285 12.35 9.62 -2.92
CA ARG A 285 12.81 8.22 -2.95
C ARG A 285 11.65 7.25 -3.03
N TYR A 286 11.88 6.11 -3.66
CA TYR A 286 10.97 4.98 -3.65
C TYR A 286 11.19 4.15 -2.39
N TYR A 287 10.15 4.03 -1.57
CA TYR A 287 10.21 3.28 -0.32
C TYR A 287 10.71 1.86 -0.55
N ILE A 288 11.78 1.46 0.16
CA ILE A 288 12.52 0.19 -0.01
C ILE A 288 13.30 0.11 -1.33
N TYR A 289 12.69 0.45 -2.47
CA TYR A 289 13.31 0.22 -3.78
C TYR A 289 14.49 1.13 -4.07
N SER A 290 14.50 2.37 -3.55
CA SER A 290 15.70 3.23 -3.61
C SER A 290 16.83 2.65 -2.77
N ASP A 291 16.53 2.06 -1.60
CA ASP A 291 17.57 1.44 -0.76
C ASP A 291 18.14 0.17 -1.41
N VAL A 292 17.26 -0.63 -2.05
CA VAL A 292 17.69 -1.78 -2.86
C VAL A 292 18.56 -1.31 -4.03
N GLN A 293 18.15 -0.28 -4.76
CA GLN A 293 18.90 0.26 -5.88
C GLN A 293 20.28 0.78 -5.43
N ASP A 294 20.33 1.61 -4.39
CA ASP A 294 21.57 2.17 -3.84
C ASP A 294 22.51 1.05 -3.38
N PHE A 295 21.98 0.02 -2.72
CA PHE A 295 22.74 -1.15 -2.29
C PHE A 295 23.34 -1.93 -3.47
N VAL A 296 22.53 -2.23 -4.49
CA VAL A 296 22.94 -2.95 -5.69
C VAL A 296 24.01 -2.18 -6.45
N ILE A 297 23.80 -0.87 -6.68
CA ILE A 297 24.76 -0.01 -7.38
C ILE A 297 26.07 0.04 -6.60
N LYS A 298 26.02 0.28 -5.29
CA LYS A 298 27.22 0.35 -4.45
C LYS A 298 28.02 -0.94 -4.56
N LYS A 299 27.38 -2.10 -4.47
CA LYS A 299 28.08 -3.38 -4.53
C LYS A 299 28.67 -3.66 -5.91
N LEU A 300 27.91 -3.48 -6.99
CA LEU A 300 28.39 -3.76 -8.34
C LEU A 300 29.44 -2.76 -8.85
N MET A 301 29.42 -1.50 -8.40
CA MET A 301 30.34 -0.46 -8.86
C MET A 301 31.67 -0.43 -8.09
N THR A 302 31.71 -0.94 -6.85
CA THR A 302 32.96 -1.00 -6.08
C THR A 302 33.93 -2.02 -6.70
N ASP A 303 33.42 -3.04 -7.39
CA ASP A 303 34.23 -4.12 -7.99
C ASP A 303 34.62 -3.88 -9.48
N CYS A 304 34.11 -2.82 -10.12
CA CYS A 304 34.40 -2.53 -11.54
C CYS A 304 35.47 -1.45 -11.77
N LEU A 305 36.04 -0.85 -10.71
CA LEU A 305 36.92 0.33 -10.80
C LEU A 305 38.23 0.22 -10.03
N GLU A 306 38.60 -0.96 -9.51
CA GLU A 306 39.93 -1.22 -8.95
C GLU A 306 40.67 -2.31 -9.73
#